data_AF-A0A8S8XUF0-F1
#
_entry.id   AF-A0A8S8XUF0-F1
#
_cell.length_a   1.000
_cell.length_b   1.000
_cell.length_c   1.000
_cell.angle_alpha   90.00
_cell.angle_beta   90.00
_cell.angle_gamma   90.00
#
_symmetry.space_group_name_H-M   'P 1'
#
loop_
_entity.id
_entity.type
_entity.pdbx_description
1 polymer ?
#
loop_
_entity_poly.entity_id
_entity_poly.type
_entity_poly.pdbx_seq_one_letter_code
_entity_poly.pdbx_strand_id
1 'polypeptide(L)'
;MDRGKVVLTKEQMDSIENYGRYRDVDGDGIPYRTLPGSGIDPILYRGTGHDEDGTYSEKPDVYYKLMGRLKRKIDGARDYLPAPIVREEDEQDIGVIFYGSMENTIKEIDDILEEMSGKKVAH
;
A
#
# COMPACT_ATOMS: atom_id res chain seq x y z
N MET A 1 -4.92 -15.61 -12.55
CA MET A 1 -4.40 -14.64 -11.58
C MET A 1 -4.75 -13.25 -12.10
N ASP A 2 -5.50 -12.48 -11.32
CA ASP A 2 -5.74 -11.07 -11.62
C ASP A 2 -4.45 -10.26 -11.39
N ARG A 3 -4.06 -9.46 -12.37
CA ARG A 3 -2.85 -8.62 -12.33
C ARG A 3 -3.17 -7.13 -12.16
N GLY A 4 -4.45 -6.77 -12.02
CA GLY A 4 -4.93 -5.40 -11.96
C GLY A 4 -4.75 -4.65 -13.29
N LYS A 5 -4.48 -3.35 -13.20
CA LYS A 5 -4.38 -2.42 -14.35
C LYS A 5 -3.13 -2.65 -15.23
N VAL A 6 -3.14 -3.73 -16.02
CA VAL A 6 -2.07 -4.09 -16.96
C VAL A 6 -2.52 -3.85 -18.39
N VAL A 7 -1.72 -3.10 -19.14
CA VAL A 7 -1.91 -2.82 -20.57
C VAL A 7 -0.95 -3.70 -21.35
N LEU A 8 -1.49 -4.51 -22.27
CA LEU A 8 -0.75 -5.51 -23.03
C LEU A 8 -0.73 -5.23 -24.54
N THR A 9 -1.69 -4.45 -25.04
CA THR A 9 -1.78 -4.08 -26.46
C THR A 9 -1.85 -2.57 -26.65
N LYS A 10 -1.50 -2.12 -27.86
CA LYS A 10 -1.61 -0.70 -28.24
C LYS A 10 -3.07 -0.22 -28.18
N GLU A 11 -4.01 -1.04 -28.63
CA GLU A 11 -5.45 -0.77 -28.56
C GLU A 11 -5.95 -0.52 -27.13
N GLN A 12 -5.49 -1.32 -26.16
CA GLN A 12 -5.80 -1.11 -24.74
C GLN A 12 -5.20 0.19 -24.20
N MET A 13 -4.04 0.59 -24.70
CA MET A 13 -3.43 1.85 -24.31
C MET A 13 -4.20 3.03 -24.89
N ASP A 14 -4.58 2.94 -26.17
CA ASP A 14 -5.28 4.00 -26.88
C ASP A 14 -6.73 4.17 -26.38
N SER A 15 -7.32 3.15 -25.75
CA SER A 15 -8.61 3.27 -25.08
C SER A 15 -8.53 3.98 -23.72
N ILE A 16 -7.33 4.22 -23.18
CA ILE A 16 -7.14 4.97 -21.94
C ILE A 16 -6.96 6.44 -22.31
N GLU A 17 -7.85 7.28 -21.80
CA GLU A 17 -7.79 8.72 -22.06
C GLU A 17 -6.47 9.31 -21.55
N ASN A 18 -5.73 9.96 -22.46
CA ASN A 18 -4.46 10.62 -22.17
C ASN A 18 -3.47 9.75 -21.38
N TYR A 19 -3.26 8.50 -21.81
CA TYR A 19 -2.39 7.57 -21.11
C TYR A 19 -1.03 8.18 -20.71
N GLY A 20 -0.71 8.10 -19.42
CA GLY A 20 0.60 8.39 -18.87
C GLY A 20 0.95 7.34 -17.82
N ARG A 21 2.22 6.91 -17.75
CA ARG A 21 2.63 5.80 -16.87
C ARG A 21 2.24 6.02 -15.40
N TYR A 22 2.26 7.27 -14.95
CA TYR A 22 2.00 7.66 -13.58
C TYR A 22 0.67 8.42 -13.41
N ARG A 23 -0.12 8.53 -14.49
CA ARG A 23 -1.41 9.23 -14.51
C ARG A 23 -2.49 8.39 -13.85
N ASP A 24 -3.20 9.03 -12.93
CA ASP A 24 -4.28 8.45 -12.13
C ASP A 24 -5.63 8.74 -12.78
N VAL A 25 -6.01 7.94 -13.78
CA VAL A 25 -7.24 8.16 -14.58
C VAL A 25 -8.50 7.85 -13.76
N ASP A 26 -8.43 6.86 -12.87
CA ASP A 26 -9.59 6.40 -12.09
C ASP A 26 -9.72 7.08 -10.71
N GLY A 27 -8.71 7.84 -10.29
CA GLY A 27 -8.68 8.57 -9.02
C GLY A 27 -8.30 7.73 -7.78
N ASP A 28 -7.93 6.46 -7.95
CA ASP A 28 -7.54 5.54 -6.87
C ASP A 28 -6.03 5.58 -6.54
N GLY A 29 -5.25 6.40 -7.24
CA GLY A 29 -3.80 6.51 -7.10
C GLY A 29 -3.00 5.40 -7.79
N ILE A 30 -3.67 4.46 -8.47
CA ILE A 30 -3.08 3.29 -9.13
C ILE A 30 -3.12 3.52 -10.65
N PRO A 31 -2.00 3.89 -11.28
CA PRO A 31 -1.95 4.08 -12.72
C PRO A 31 -1.89 2.74 -13.48
N TYR A 32 -2.37 2.75 -14.71
CA TYR A 32 -2.16 1.67 -15.67
C TYR A 32 -0.66 1.45 -15.94
N ARG A 33 -0.24 0.19 -16.10
CA ARG A 33 1.15 -0.15 -16.40
C ARG A 33 1.27 -1.06 -17.61
N THR A 34 2.25 -0.80 -18.46
CA THR A 34 2.72 -1.77 -19.45
C THR A 34 3.77 -2.70 -18.81
N LEU A 35 4.03 -3.82 -19.46
CA LEU A 35 5.12 -4.73 -19.08
C LEU A 35 6.26 -4.64 -20.10
N PRO A 36 7.53 -4.75 -19.67
CA PRO A 36 8.65 -4.90 -20.59
C PRO A 36 8.39 -6.04 -21.58
N GLY A 37 8.63 -5.81 -22.87
CA GLY A 37 8.37 -6.79 -23.93
C GLY A 37 6.92 -6.86 -24.43
N SER A 38 6.04 -5.94 -24.03
CA SER A 38 4.65 -5.87 -24.52
C SER A 38 4.49 -5.39 -25.97
N GLY A 39 5.58 -4.97 -26.64
CA GLY A 39 5.52 -4.40 -27.99
C GLY A 39 4.95 -2.97 -28.04
N ILE A 40 4.59 -2.41 -26.88
CA ILE A 40 4.22 -1.00 -26.69
C ILE A 40 5.49 -0.17 -26.46
N ASP A 41 5.46 1.11 -26.84
CA ASP A 41 6.56 2.04 -26.68
C ASP A 41 7.18 1.97 -25.26
N PRO A 42 8.53 1.98 -25.16
CA PRO A 42 9.22 1.81 -23.90
C PRO A 42 8.93 2.98 -22.97
N ILE A 43 8.74 2.66 -21.70
CA ILE A 43 8.56 3.65 -20.63
C ILE A 43 9.84 3.71 -19.80
N LEU A 44 10.33 4.91 -19.55
CA LEU A 44 11.49 5.11 -18.69
C LEU A 44 11.06 5.22 -17.22
N TYR A 45 11.53 4.27 -16.41
CA TYR A 45 11.30 4.26 -14.97
C TYR A 45 12.34 5.13 -14.27
N ARG A 46 11.88 6.03 -13.40
CA ARG A 46 12.74 6.95 -12.64
C ARG A 46 12.49 6.86 -11.14
N GLY A 47 13.57 6.91 -10.36
CA GLY A 47 13.50 7.13 -8.91
C GLY A 47 13.45 8.62 -8.53
N THR A 48 13.86 9.51 -9.44
CA THR A 48 13.84 10.96 -9.25
C THR A 48 12.45 11.56 -9.48
N GLY A 49 12.27 12.85 -9.17
CA GLY A 49 11.03 13.58 -9.45
C GLY A 49 10.61 13.50 -10.93
N HIS A 50 9.32 13.25 -11.16
CA HIS A 50 8.75 13.12 -12.50
C HIS A 50 7.28 13.50 -12.51
N ASP A 51 6.79 13.89 -13.69
CA ASP A 51 5.38 14.09 -13.95
C ASP A 51 4.64 12.78 -14.30
N GLU A 52 3.37 12.91 -14.65
CA GLU A 52 2.47 11.78 -14.93
C GLU A 52 2.88 10.95 -16.16
N ASP A 53 3.66 11.55 -17.07
CA ASP A 53 4.14 10.92 -18.30
C ASP A 53 5.55 10.32 -18.12
N GLY A 54 6.16 10.49 -16.94
CA GLY A 54 7.49 9.98 -16.60
C GLY A 54 8.63 10.92 -17.00
N THR A 55 8.31 12.17 -17.36
CA THR A 55 9.31 13.19 -17.69
C THR A 55 9.92 13.74 -16.41
N TYR A 56 11.25 13.91 -16.42
CA TYR A 56 11.98 14.43 -15.26
C TYR A 56 11.49 15.83 -14.87
N SER A 57 11.28 16.05 -13.58
CA SER A 57 10.92 17.37 -13.05
C SER A 57 11.36 17.54 -11.60
N GLU A 58 11.91 18.71 -11.29
CA GLU A 58 12.22 19.15 -9.92
C GLU A 58 11.21 20.21 -9.42
N LYS A 59 10.17 20.50 -10.20
CA LYS A 59 9.21 21.55 -9.84
C LYS A 59 8.43 21.13 -8.58
N PRO A 60 8.25 22.03 -7.59
CA PRO A 60 7.58 21.69 -6.34
C PRO A 60 6.14 21.21 -6.51
N ASP A 61 5.40 21.78 -7.46
CA ASP A 61 4.01 21.42 -7.73
C ASP A 61 3.87 20.00 -8.32
N VAL A 62 4.80 19.61 -9.21
CA VAL A 62 4.87 18.25 -9.76
C VAL A 62 5.18 17.26 -8.66
N TYR A 63 6.16 17.56 -7.80
CA TYR A 63 6.48 16.73 -6.64
C TYR A 63 5.29 16.55 -5.69
N TYR A 64 4.60 17.65 -5.35
CA TYR A 64 3.43 17.61 -4.48
C TYR A 64 2.31 16.72 -5.07
N LYS A 65 2.02 16.85 -6.36
CA LYS A 65 1.04 16.00 -7.06
C LYS A 65 1.44 14.53 -7.04
N LEU A 66 2.71 14.23 -7.34
CA LEU A 66 3.24 12.87 -7.33
C LEU A 66 3.12 12.21 -5.94
N MET A 67 3.52 12.92 -4.88
CA MET A 67 3.40 12.45 -3.50
C MET A 67 1.94 12.30 -3.08
N GLY A 68 1.08 13.25 -3.47
CA GLY A 68 -0.35 13.19 -3.21
C GLY A 68 -1.01 11.95 -3.81
N ARG A 69 -0.64 11.58 -5.04
CA ARG A 69 -1.09 10.33 -5.68
C ARG A 69 -0.62 9.10 -4.91
N LEU A 70 0.66 9.01 -4.55
CA LEU A 70 1.19 7.87 -3.79
C LEU A 70 0.51 7.72 -2.43
N LYS A 71 0.23 8.84 -1.76
CA LYS A 71 -0.55 8.85 -0.52
C LYS A 71 -1.95 8.26 -0.74
N ARG A 72 -2.70 8.72 -1.75
CA ARG A 72 -4.02 8.16 -2.08
C ARG A 72 -4.00 6.66 -2.31
N LYS A 73 -3.00 6.17 -3.05
CA LYS A 73 -2.81 4.74 -3.26
C LYS A 73 -2.66 3.96 -1.94
N ILE A 74 -1.83 4.47 -1.03
CA ILE A 74 -1.58 3.81 0.27
C ILE A 74 -2.83 3.88 1.14
N ASP A 75 -3.49 5.04 1.20
CA ASP A 75 -4.70 5.24 1.99
C ASP A 75 -5.87 4.40 1.48
N GLY A 76 -6.04 4.29 0.15
CA GLY A 76 -7.07 3.44 -0.48
C GLY A 76 -6.78 1.94 -0.37
N ALA A 77 -5.55 1.55 -0.01
CA ALA A 77 -5.21 0.14 0.19
C ALA A 77 -5.66 -0.40 1.56
N ARG A 78 -6.04 0.46 2.52
CA ARG A 78 -6.30 0.09 3.91
C ARG A 78 -7.35 -1.01 4.05
N ASP A 79 -8.44 -0.93 3.28
CA ASP A 79 -9.54 -1.90 3.33
C ASP A 79 -9.18 -3.26 2.70
N TYR A 80 -8.06 -3.34 1.98
CA TYR A 80 -7.54 -4.57 1.39
C TYR A 80 -6.46 -5.22 2.26
N LEU A 81 -5.99 -4.55 3.32
CA LEU A 81 -5.01 -5.11 4.24
C LEU A 81 -5.70 -6.08 5.21
N PRO A 82 -4.99 -7.12 5.68
CA PRO A 82 -5.48 -7.95 6.76
C PRO A 82 -5.85 -7.09 7.97
N ALA A 83 -7.00 -7.39 8.57
CA ALA A 83 -7.37 -6.79 9.85
C ALA A 83 -6.34 -7.17 10.93
N PRO A 84 -6.13 -6.32 11.95
CA PRO A 84 -5.37 -6.73 13.12
C PRO A 84 -6.02 -7.95 13.78
N ILE A 85 -5.19 -8.82 14.34
CA ILE A 85 -5.66 -9.88 15.23
C ILE A 85 -5.84 -9.22 16.59
N VAL A 86 -7.05 -9.34 17.16
CA VAL A 86 -7.40 -8.74 18.44
C VAL A 86 -7.90 -9.84 19.38
N ARG A 87 -7.34 -9.88 20.58
CA ARG A 87 -7.76 -10.66 21.73
C ARG A 87 -8.17 -9.69 22.83
N GLU A 88 -9.47 -9.69 23.11
CA GLU A 88 -10.02 -8.89 24.20
C GLU A 88 -10.23 -9.77 25.43
N GLU A 89 -9.94 -9.22 26.60
CA GLU A 89 -10.27 -9.80 27.90
C GLU A 89 -11.41 -8.99 28.54
N ASP A 90 -12.19 -9.62 29.41
CA ASP A 90 -13.34 -8.97 30.07
C ASP A 90 -12.93 -7.73 30.89
N GLU A 91 -11.80 -7.84 31.59
CA GLU A 91 -11.17 -6.76 32.35
C GLU A 91 -9.99 -6.18 31.53
N GLN A 92 -10.25 -5.07 30.84
CA GLN A 92 -9.29 -4.42 29.93
C GLN A 92 -8.31 -3.47 30.66
N ASP A 93 -7.65 -3.95 31.70
CA ASP A 93 -6.74 -3.14 32.52
C ASP A 93 -5.41 -2.83 31.82
N ILE A 94 -4.96 -3.72 30.93
CA ILE A 94 -3.69 -3.62 30.20
C ILE A 94 -3.91 -4.00 28.74
N GLY A 95 -3.46 -3.13 27.83
CA GLY A 95 -3.45 -3.35 26.39
C GLY A 95 -2.02 -3.44 25.86
N VAL A 96 -1.71 -4.48 25.07
CA VAL A 96 -0.40 -4.67 24.45
C VAL A 96 -0.53 -4.69 22.93
N ILE A 97 0.21 -3.83 22.24
CA ILE A 97 0.25 -3.82 20.76
C ILE A 97 1.62 -4.32 20.32
N PHE A 98 1.65 -5.38 19.53
CA PHE A 98 2.88 -5.96 18.99
C PHE A 98 2.72 -6.35 17.52
N TYR A 99 3.85 -6.56 16.84
CA TYR A 99 3.89 -7.05 15.47
C TYR A 99 5.16 -7.88 15.24
N GLY A 100 5.16 -8.71 14.19
CA GLY A 100 6.27 -9.58 13.86
C GLY A 100 6.28 -10.88 14.67
N SER A 101 7.45 -11.49 14.87
CA SER A 101 7.61 -12.80 15.49
C SER A 101 7.39 -12.85 17.00
N MET A 102 6.91 -11.76 17.60
CA MET A 102 6.76 -11.58 19.05
C MET A 102 5.50 -12.28 19.60
N GLU A 103 4.62 -12.80 18.74
CA GLU A 103 3.33 -13.37 19.16
C GLU A 103 3.46 -14.45 20.24
N ASN A 104 4.37 -15.41 20.06
CA ASN A 104 4.57 -16.47 21.04
C ASN A 104 5.13 -15.93 22.36
N THR A 105 6.04 -14.96 22.30
CA THR A 105 6.64 -14.35 23.48
C THR A 105 5.63 -13.54 24.27
N ILE A 106 4.74 -12.80 23.60
CA ILE A 106 3.68 -12.05 24.29
C ILE A 106 2.68 -12.99 24.93
N LYS A 107 2.29 -14.08 24.25
CA LYS A 107 1.44 -15.12 24.84
C LYS A 107 2.05 -15.74 26.10
N GLU A 108 3.34 -16.08 26.07
CA GLU A 108 4.06 -16.59 27.24
C GLU A 108 4.12 -15.56 28.39
N ILE A 109 4.34 -14.28 28.07
CA ILE A 109 4.35 -13.20 29.08
C ILE A 109 2.96 -13.03 29.70
N ASP A 110 1.90 -13.09 28.90
CA ASP A 110 0.52 -12.98 29.39
C ASP A 110 0.20 -14.12 30.36
N ASP A 111 0.57 -15.36 30.01
CA ASP A 111 0.39 -16.54 30.88
C ASP A 111 1.13 -16.36 32.23
N ILE A 112 2.37 -15.86 32.20
CA ILE A 112 3.17 -15.59 33.41
C ILE A 112 2.55 -14.45 34.24
N LEU A 113 2.07 -13.38 33.60
CA LEU A 113 1.45 -12.24 34.27
C LEU A 113 0.14 -12.64 34.97
N GLU A 114 -0.66 -13.47 34.33
CA GLU A 114 -1.88 -14.03 34.92
C GLU A 114 -1.53 -14.89 36.14
N GLU A 115 -0.53 -15.77 36.05
CA GLU A 115 -0.09 -16.61 37.17
C GLU A 115 0.44 -15.78 38.36
N MET A 116 1.22 -14.73 38.09
CA MET A 116 1.86 -13.93 39.14
C MET A 116 0.95 -12.90 39.81
N SER A 117 0.02 -12.33 39.04
CA SER A 117 -0.74 -11.14 39.47
C SER A 117 -2.26 -11.27 39.39
N GLY A 118 -2.77 -12.35 38.80
CA GLY A 118 -4.20 -12.56 38.55
C GLY A 118 -4.81 -11.60 37.53
N LYS A 119 -3.98 -10.79 36.85
CA LYS A 119 -4.42 -9.82 35.84
C LYS A 119 -4.44 -10.47 34.47
N LYS A 120 -5.48 -10.17 33.69
CA LYS A 120 -5.58 -10.57 32.29
C LYS A 120 -5.17 -9.42 31.37
N VAL A 121 -4.58 -9.75 30.23
CA VAL A 121 -4.01 -8.79 29.28
C VAL A 121 -4.72 -8.91 27.94
N ALA A 122 -5.22 -7.78 27.43
CA ALA A 122 -5.78 -7.69 26.08
C ALA A 122 -4.68 -7.29 25.08
N HIS A 123 -4.71 -7.83 23.87
CA HIS A 123 -3.72 -7.53 22.83
C HIS A 123 -4.26 -7.64 21.41
#